data_AF-A0A377PII7-F1
#
_entry.id   AF-A0A377PII7-F1
#
_cell.length_a   1.000
_cell.length_b   1.000
_cell.length_c   1.000
_cell.angle_alpha   90.00
_cell.angle_beta   90.00
_cell.angle_gamma   90.00
#
_symmetry.space_group_name_H-M   'P 1'
#
loop_
_entity.id
_entity.type
_entity.pdbx_description
1 polymer ?
#
loop_
_entity_poly.entity_id
_entity_poly.type
_entity_poly.pdbx_seq_one_letter_code
_entity_poly.pdbx_strand_id
1 'polypeptide(L)'
;MKAYFPTWLQQLSILLMWGLIFYLAGLTSLKFDDPDSSIAIIWFPAGVAVAAFLSARWRDYPSLIVIFTLANVLLDEDWRSPVTFAVSMLYSFLSIPSTVIIAWVVRRFARLNDDLHIILVWIVATLVISAVDSLVVVGGFALVHDQPFLELFSQGFIADITGIFFATPIVMGFINKNESSSASSCVSKSIGFALWLLLCATAGVVFGHELPWVAKHATALYFGLACLPIAIVMIISVFWGNLGGSVALLTLGAIVIYFTDQHQGPFFLKSLTYTESLFLALTYLSATTLLVVFIRVLRRSTRNHDPETGRIVGNGVFYRLNTSSGSFIWENDLSILLGNMTDGALDNLEEVLQRVHPRDKQKLRSHWLACSQDKHSSMIFRIQTFNDQWITLVDKGSVHMVLDGEDIIVGNWQASRYHLAL
;
A
#
# COMPACT_ATOMS: atom_id res chain seq x y z
N MET A 1 -13.12 26.73 17.35
CA MET A 1 -11.66 26.89 17.55
C MET A 1 -10.99 25.57 17.22
N LYS A 2 -10.21 25.47 16.13
CA LYS A 2 -9.39 24.27 15.86
C LYS A 2 -8.14 24.39 16.72
N ALA A 3 -7.95 23.49 17.68
CA ALA A 3 -6.75 23.47 18.51
C ALA A 3 -5.52 23.27 17.61
N TYR A 4 -4.67 24.29 17.52
CA TYR A 4 -3.40 24.22 16.81
C TYR A 4 -2.41 23.43 17.68
N PHE A 5 -2.38 22.12 17.50
CA PHE A 5 -1.31 21.31 18.09
C PHE A 5 0.01 21.65 17.41
N PRO A 6 1.11 21.80 18.17
CA PRO A 6 2.42 22.04 17.58
C PRO A 6 2.84 20.83 16.73
N THR A 7 3.50 21.10 15.61
CA THR A 7 3.84 20.12 14.57
C THR A 7 4.68 18.94 15.09
N TRP A 8 5.55 19.17 16.07
CA TRP A 8 6.36 18.13 16.71
C TRP A 8 5.51 17.12 17.49
N LEU A 9 4.43 17.57 18.14
CA LEU A 9 3.53 16.70 18.90
C LEU A 9 2.69 15.83 17.97
N GLN A 10 2.28 16.38 16.81
CA GLN A 10 1.61 15.61 15.75
C GLN A 10 2.54 14.57 15.14
N GLN A 11 3.81 14.91 14.91
CA GLN A 11 4.80 13.94 14.41
C GLN A 11 5.05 12.83 15.43
N LEU A 12 5.23 13.18 16.70
CA LEU A 12 5.42 12.20 17.77
C LEU A 12 4.21 11.27 17.90
N SER A 13 2.98 11.79 17.82
CA SER A 13 1.78 10.95 17.91
C SER A 13 1.64 10.01 16.71
N ILE A 14 1.99 10.45 15.50
CA ILE A 14 2.03 9.57 14.31
C ILE A 14 3.05 8.45 14.48
N LEU A 15 4.27 8.79 14.94
CA LEU A 15 5.34 7.82 15.17
C LEU A 15 4.97 6.80 16.26
N LEU A 16 4.40 7.24 17.37
CA LEU A 16 3.91 6.37 18.43
C LEU A 16 2.75 5.48 17.96
N MET A 17 1.86 5.99 17.11
CA MET A 17 0.78 5.19 16.55
C MET A 17 1.32 4.08 15.63
N TRP A 18 2.36 4.37 14.84
CA TRP A 18 3.06 3.34 14.07
C TRP A 18 3.67 2.27 14.97
N GLY A 19 4.39 2.69 16.03
CA GLY A 19 4.94 1.76 17.01
C GLY A 19 3.88 0.89 17.68
N LEU A 20 2.72 1.47 18.04
CA LEU A 20 1.61 0.74 18.65
C LEU A 20 1.01 -0.29 17.68
N ILE A 21 0.75 0.08 16.42
CA ILE A 21 0.18 -0.84 15.42
C ILE A 21 1.17 -1.99 15.16
N PHE A 22 2.46 -1.66 15.05
CA PHE A 22 3.52 -2.65 14.86
C PHE A 22 3.60 -3.62 16.05
N TYR A 23 3.59 -3.10 17.28
CA TYR A 23 3.60 -3.90 18.50
C TYR A 23 2.36 -4.81 18.63
N LEU A 24 1.16 -4.29 18.35
CA LEU A 24 -0.08 -5.08 18.36
C LEU A 24 -0.05 -6.19 17.30
N ALA A 25 0.49 -5.90 16.10
CA ALA A 25 0.68 -6.91 15.06
C ALA A 25 1.67 -8.01 15.49
N GLY A 26 2.70 -7.63 16.25
CA GLY A 26 3.68 -8.56 16.81
C GLY A 26 3.06 -9.45 17.89
N LEU A 27 2.31 -8.87 18.83
CA LEU A 27 1.57 -9.65 19.84
C LEU A 27 0.59 -10.65 19.21
N THR A 28 -0.07 -10.29 18.12
CA THR A 28 -0.93 -11.24 17.40
C THR A 28 -0.12 -12.33 16.71
N SER A 29 1.08 -12.02 16.23
CA SER A 29 1.96 -12.98 15.56
C SER A 29 2.49 -14.03 16.53
N LEU A 30 2.99 -13.60 17.70
CA LEU A 30 3.55 -14.46 18.76
C LEU A 30 2.57 -15.52 19.29
N LYS A 31 1.25 -15.30 19.16
CA LYS A 31 0.25 -16.31 19.57
C LYS A 31 0.29 -17.59 18.74
N PHE A 32 0.83 -17.50 17.52
CA PHE A 32 0.87 -18.60 16.56
C PHE A 32 2.28 -19.16 16.38
N ASP A 33 3.23 -18.74 17.21
CA ASP A 33 4.58 -19.28 17.18
C ASP A 33 4.60 -20.66 17.84
N ASP A 34 5.34 -21.56 17.21
CA ASP A 34 5.58 -22.89 17.74
C ASP A 34 6.61 -22.79 18.88
N PRO A 35 6.31 -23.27 20.10
CA PRO A 35 7.24 -23.24 21.23
C PRO A 35 8.60 -23.87 20.95
N ASP A 36 8.67 -24.80 19.99
CA ASP A 36 9.89 -25.51 19.60
C ASP A 36 10.65 -24.81 18.45
N SER A 37 10.05 -23.82 17.78
CA SER A 37 10.66 -23.04 16.70
C SER A 37 11.08 -21.65 17.17
N SER A 38 12.35 -21.30 17.01
CA SER A 38 12.84 -19.94 17.29
C SER A 38 12.45 -18.90 16.22
N ILE A 39 11.72 -19.32 15.17
CA ILE A 39 11.29 -18.45 14.07
C ILE A 39 9.78 -18.41 14.02
N ALA A 40 9.24 -17.19 13.96
CA ALA A 40 7.82 -16.96 13.90
C ALA A 40 7.19 -17.54 12.63
N ILE A 41 6.07 -18.24 12.77
CA ILE A 41 5.36 -18.84 11.62
C ILE A 41 4.64 -17.76 10.80
N ILE A 42 4.22 -16.69 11.46
CA ILE A 42 3.55 -15.54 10.87
C ILE A 42 4.23 -14.28 11.38
N TRP A 43 4.53 -13.31 10.50
CA TRP A 43 5.10 -12.04 10.94
C TRP A 43 4.38 -10.82 10.34
N PHE A 44 3.21 -10.49 10.89
CA PHE A 44 2.46 -9.28 10.49
C PHE A 44 3.21 -7.95 10.67
N PRO A 45 4.14 -7.77 11.64
CA PRO A 45 4.89 -6.52 11.79
C PRO A 45 5.65 -6.10 10.53
N ALA A 46 6.16 -7.03 9.73
CA ALA A 46 6.85 -6.71 8.48
C ALA A 46 5.98 -5.89 7.52
N GLY A 47 4.71 -6.28 7.34
CA GLY A 47 3.79 -5.52 6.49
C GLY A 47 3.39 -4.16 7.06
N VAL A 48 3.29 -4.04 8.38
CA VAL A 48 3.07 -2.74 9.04
C VAL A 48 4.27 -1.81 8.81
N ALA A 49 5.49 -2.33 8.95
CA ALA A 49 6.72 -1.56 8.72
C ALA A 49 6.84 -1.11 7.26
N VAL A 50 6.59 -1.99 6.28
CA VAL A 50 6.56 -1.61 4.86
C VAL A 50 5.52 -0.50 4.62
N ALA A 51 4.30 -0.62 5.17
CA ALA A 51 3.28 0.42 5.05
C ALA A 51 3.72 1.76 5.68
N ALA A 52 4.43 1.71 6.82
CA ALA A 52 4.97 2.87 7.50
C ALA A 52 6.03 3.57 6.65
N PHE A 53 7.03 2.84 6.16
CA PHE A 53 8.11 3.39 5.34
C PHE A 53 7.60 3.89 3.98
N LEU A 54 6.59 3.26 3.40
CA LEU A 54 5.91 3.74 2.19
C LEU A 54 5.09 5.01 2.43
N SER A 55 4.65 5.29 3.66
CA SER A 55 3.84 6.46 4.02
C SER A 55 4.64 7.63 4.62
N ALA A 56 5.75 7.34 5.31
CA ALA A 56 6.54 8.30 6.06
C ALA A 56 7.55 9.08 5.21
N ARG A 57 7.95 10.27 5.66
CA ARG A 57 9.01 11.02 4.98
C ARG A 57 10.37 10.38 5.29
N TRP A 58 11.33 10.51 4.38
CA TRP A 58 12.69 10.00 4.57
C TRP A 58 13.37 10.49 5.86
N ARG A 59 13.01 11.70 6.31
CA ARG A 59 13.51 12.28 7.56
C ARG A 59 13.02 11.55 8.81
N ASP A 60 11.88 10.87 8.72
CA ASP A 60 11.26 10.15 9.83
C ASP A 60 11.70 8.67 9.88
N TYR A 61 12.46 8.20 8.87
CA TYR A 61 12.95 6.82 8.80
C TYR A 61 13.81 6.42 10.00
N PRO A 62 14.80 7.23 10.44
CA PRO A 62 15.60 6.86 11.61
C PRO A 62 14.75 6.69 12.87
N SER A 63 13.74 7.54 13.06
CA SER A 63 12.82 7.44 14.20
C SER A 63 11.95 6.18 14.14
N LEU A 64 11.44 5.83 12.95
CA LEU A 64 10.68 4.59 12.76
C LEU A 64 11.53 3.35 12.97
N ILE A 65 12.78 3.33 12.48
CA ILE A 65 13.73 2.24 12.73
C ILE A 65 13.90 2.04 14.23
N VAL A 66 14.19 3.11 14.98
CA VAL A 66 14.35 3.02 16.44
C VAL A 66 13.08 2.50 17.12
N ILE A 67 11.91 3.02 16.76
CA ILE A 67 10.64 2.62 17.37
C ILE A 67 10.32 1.15 17.07
N PHE A 68 10.52 0.68 15.85
CA PHE A 68 10.28 -0.72 15.48
C PHE A 68 11.30 -1.67 16.11
N THR A 69 12.58 -1.27 16.21
CA THR A 69 13.58 -2.06 16.94
C THR A 69 13.19 -2.19 18.40
N LEU A 70 12.81 -1.09 19.06
CA LEU A 70 12.37 -1.12 20.45
C LEU A 70 11.10 -1.96 20.63
N ALA A 71 10.15 -1.87 19.69
CA ALA A 71 8.95 -2.69 19.72
C ALA A 71 9.26 -4.19 19.56
N ASN A 72 10.19 -4.58 18.68
CA ASN A 72 10.65 -5.97 18.56
C ASN A 72 11.32 -6.46 19.84
N VAL A 73 12.21 -5.66 20.43
CA VAL A 73 12.87 -6.03 21.68
C VAL A 73 11.85 -6.18 22.81
N LEU A 74 10.79 -5.36 22.86
CA LEU A 74 9.68 -5.48 23.83
C LEU A 74 8.79 -6.69 23.63
N LEU A 75 8.78 -7.26 22.42
CA LEU A 75 8.05 -8.48 22.11
C LEU A 75 8.85 -9.73 22.52
N ASP A 76 10.17 -9.63 22.52
CA ASP A 76 11.05 -10.68 23.01
C ASP A 76 10.99 -10.76 24.54
N GLU A 77 10.86 -11.94 25.14
CA GLU A 77 10.77 -12.11 26.60
C GLU A 77 12.16 -12.28 27.27
N ASP A 78 13.24 -12.34 26.48
CA ASP A 78 14.59 -12.68 26.93
C ASP A 78 15.42 -11.51 27.50
N TRP A 79 14.79 -10.69 28.35
CA TRP A 79 15.40 -9.51 29.00
C TRP A 79 16.27 -9.85 30.21
N ARG A 80 16.40 -11.13 30.55
CA ARG A 80 16.94 -11.56 31.86
C ARG A 80 18.45 -11.38 31.99
N SER A 81 19.18 -11.32 30.88
CA SER A 81 20.64 -11.11 30.89
C SER A 81 21.07 -10.01 29.92
N PRO A 82 22.17 -9.28 30.20
CA PRO A 82 22.67 -8.25 29.30
C PRO A 82 23.14 -8.81 27.94
N VAL A 83 23.55 -10.09 27.90
CA VAL A 83 23.98 -10.76 26.67
C VAL A 83 22.78 -11.11 25.79
N THR A 84 21.73 -11.70 26.36
CA THR A 84 20.49 -12.04 25.62
C THR A 84 19.81 -10.77 25.12
N PHE A 85 19.78 -9.70 25.92
CA PHE A 85 19.27 -8.41 25.47
C PHE A 85 20.06 -7.84 24.28
N ALA A 86 21.40 -7.92 24.31
CA ALA A 86 22.23 -7.43 23.20
C ALA A 86 22.01 -8.24 21.91
N VAL A 87 21.84 -9.55 22.04
CA VAL A 87 21.53 -10.45 20.91
C VAL A 87 20.13 -10.17 20.35
N SER A 88 19.12 -10.05 21.20
CA SER A 88 17.75 -9.67 20.82
C SER A 88 17.71 -8.31 20.11
N MET A 89 18.45 -7.32 20.64
CA MET A 89 18.56 -6.00 20.03
C MET A 89 19.23 -6.06 18.65
N LEU A 90 20.25 -6.90 18.48
CA LEU A 90 20.91 -7.10 17.19
C LEU A 90 19.96 -7.74 16.17
N TYR A 91 19.28 -8.83 16.52
CA TYR A 91 18.30 -9.48 15.62
C TYR A 91 17.13 -8.54 15.28
N SER A 92 16.61 -7.83 16.27
CA SER A 92 15.54 -6.84 16.10
C SER A 92 15.93 -5.67 15.20
N PHE A 93 17.21 -5.31 15.19
CA PHE A 93 17.73 -4.30 14.28
C PHE A 93 17.94 -4.87 12.86
N LEU A 94 18.43 -6.11 12.76
CA LEU A 94 18.65 -6.81 11.49
C LEU A 94 17.35 -7.13 10.74
N SER A 95 16.21 -7.21 11.42
CA SER A 95 14.91 -7.49 10.79
C SER A 95 14.26 -6.29 10.09
N ILE A 96 14.81 -5.07 10.24
CA ILE A 96 14.23 -3.83 9.68
C ILE A 96 14.71 -3.50 8.26
N PRO A 97 16.01 -3.65 7.93
CA PRO A 97 16.54 -3.31 6.61
C PRO A 97 15.72 -3.84 5.43
N SER A 98 15.24 -5.09 5.48
CA SER A 98 14.43 -5.68 4.39
C SER A 98 13.19 -4.84 4.10
N THR A 99 12.42 -4.45 5.13
CA THR A 99 11.22 -3.61 4.99
C THR A 99 11.53 -2.20 4.47
N VAL A 100 12.67 -1.62 4.86
CA VAL A 100 13.14 -0.32 4.38
C VAL A 100 13.53 -0.41 2.90
N ILE A 101 14.27 -1.45 2.51
CA ILE A 101 14.70 -1.67 1.13
C ILE A 101 13.48 -1.91 0.23
N ILE A 102 12.48 -2.66 0.67
CA ILE A 102 11.23 -2.86 -0.08
C ILE A 102 10.56 -1.51 -0.34
N ALA A 103 10.37 -0.70 0.70
CA ALA A 103 9.76 0.62 0.56
C ALA A 103 10.58 1.56 -0.34
N TRP A 104 11.91 1.49 -0.23
CA TRP A 104 12.84 2.24 -1.07
C TRP A 104 12.75 1.86 -2.55
N VAL A 105 12.77 0.55 -2.87
CA VAL A 105 12.66 0.03 -4.24
C VAL A 105 11.34 0.48 -4.86
N VAL A 106 10.22 0.33 -4.14
CA VAL A 106 8.90 0.76 -4.62
C VAL A 106 8.90 2.27 -4.87
N ARG A 107 9.42 3.08 -3.94
CA ARG A 107 9.48 4.54 -4.11
C ARG A 107 10.38 4.99 -5.26
N ARG A 108 11.46 4.25 -5.54
CA ARG A 108 12.47 4.63 -6.53
C ARG A 108 12.10 4.19 -7.95
N PHE A 109 11.58 2.98 -8.10
CA PHE A 109 11.37 2.35 -9.40
C PHE A 109 9.91 2.34 -9.86
N ALA A 110 8.95 2.58 -8.97
CA ALA A 110 7.57 2.63 -9.39
C ALA A 110 7.28 3.88 -10.24
N ARG A 111 6.62 3.67 -11.38
CA ARG A 111 6.21 4.75 -12.27
C ARG A 111 5.06 5.53 -11.64
N LEU A 112 5.19 6.85 -11.62
CA LEU A 112 4.15 7.72 -11.09
C LEU A 112 2.87 7.62 -11.94
N ASN A 113 1.75 7.37 -11.26
CA ASN A 113 0.41 7.27 -11.83
C ASN A 113 0.19 6.04 -12.75
N ASP A 114 1.01 5.00 -12.58
CA ASP A 114 0.75 3.62 -13.04
C ASP A 114 0.61 2.73 -11.78
N ASP A 115 -0.62 2.66 -11.26
CA ASP A 115 -0.91 1.92 -10.03
C ASP A 115 -0.62 0.41 -10.18
N LEU A 116 -0.73 -0.14 -11.40
CA LEU A 116 -0.41 -1.53 -11.69
C LEU A 116 1.10 -1.77 -11.59
N HIS A 117 1.90 -0.90 -12.20
CA HIS A 117 3.35 -0.97 -12.09
C HIS A 117 3.83 -0.77 -10.65
N ILE A 118 3.18 0.10 -9.86
CA ILE A 118 3.49 0.26 -8.43
C ILE A 118 3.31 -1.08 -7.69
N ILE A 119 2.17 -1.75 -7.89
CA ILE A 119 1.89 -3.04 -7.25
C ILE A 119 2.83 -4.12 -7.75
N LEU A 120 3.10 -4.18 -9.05
CA LEU A 120 3.99 -5.19 -9.61
C LEU A 120 5.41 -5.04 -9.06
N VAL A 121 5.93 -3.81 -8.99
CA VAL A 121 7.22 -3.54 -8.35
C VAL A 121 7.20 -3.92 -6.88
N TRP A 122 6.10 -3.63 -6.16
CA TRP A 122 5.97 -4.03 -4.75
C TRP A 122 5.94 -5.55 -4.56
N ILE A 123 5.21 -6.29 -5.39
CA ILE A 123 5.18 -7.76 -5.37
C ILE A 123 6.58 -8.32 -5.63
N VAL A 124 7.24 -7.89 -6.71
CA VAL A 124 8.57 -8.38 -7.08
C VAL A 124 9.60 -8.01 -6.02
N ALA A 125 9.58 -6.76 -5.51
CA ALA A 125 10.47 -6.31 -4.46
C ALA A 125 10.29 -7.13 -3.18
N THR A 126 9.04 -7.38 -2.77
CA THR A 126 8.73 -8.21 -1.59
C THR A 126 9.29 -9.61 -1.75
N LEU A 127 9.02 -10.28 -2.87
CA LEU A 127 9.54 -11.65 -3.12
C LEU A 127 11.07 -11.70 -3.12
N VAL A 128 11.74 -10.80 -3.84
CA VAL A 128 13.20 -10.82 -3.98
C VAL A 128 13.88 -10.45 -2.66
N ILE A 129 13.39 -9.40 -1.98
CA ILE A 129 14.04 -8.90 -0.77
C ILE A 129 13.78 -9.83 0.42
N SER A 130 12.57 -10.38 0.58
CA SER A 130 12.29 -11.39 1.61
C SER A 130 13.08 -12.68 1.39
N ALA A 131 13.34 -13.08 0.13
CA ALA A 131 14.23 -14.21 -0.14
C ALA A 131 15.66 -13.92 0.35
N VAL A 132 16.20 -12.75 0.03
CA VAL A 132 17.54 -12.33 0.47
C VAL A 132 17.60 -12.19 1.99
N ASP A 133 16.56 -11.64 2.62
CA ASP A 133 16.47 -11.46 4.07
C ASP A 133 16.48 -12.82 4.78
N SER A 134 15.63 -13.75 4.37
CA SER A 134 15.61 -15.11 4.90
C SER A 134 16.96 -15.82 4.70
N LEU A 135 17.60 -15.68 3.53
CA LEU A 135 18.94 -16.25 3.30
C LEU A 135 19.99 -15.70 4.28
N VAL A 136 19.94 -14.41 4.62
CA VAL A 136 20.95 -13.75 5.48
C VAL A 136 20.65 -13.99 6.96
N VAL A 137 19.44 -13.67 7.41
CA VAL A 137 19.05 -13.74 8.82
C VAL A 137 18.89 -15.19 9.26
N VAL A 138 18.08 -15.95 8.53
CA VAL A 138 17.80 -17.36 8.87
C VAL A 138 18.99 -18.24 8.52
N GLY A 139 19.68 -17.98 7.42
CA GLY A 139 20.93 -18.66 7.10
C GLY A 139 22.02 -18.42 8.16
N GLY A 140 22.17 -17.18 8.63
CA GLY A 140 23.07 -16.87 9.74
C GLY A 140 22.66 -17.59 11.03
N PHE A 141 21.37 -17.64 11.35
CA PHE A 141 20.85 -18.35 12.52
C PHE A 141 21.08 -19.87 12.45
N ALA A 142 20.78 -20.49 11.30
CA ALA A 142 20.94 -21.92 11.08
C ALA A 142 22.41 -22.38 11.18
N LEU A 143 23.35 -21.56 10.70
CA LEU A 143 24.79 -21.83 10.82
C LEU A 143 25.29 -21.77 12.28
N VAL A 144 24.66 -20.95 13.12
CA VAL A 144 25.06 -20.81 14.53
C VAL A 144 24.46 -21.91 15.41
N HIS A 145 23.26 -22.41 15.07
CA HIS A 145 22.51 -23.35 15.90
C HIS A 145 22.43 -24.78 15.33
N ASP A 146 23.13 -25.08 14.22
CA ASP A 146 23.15 -26.39 13.55
C ASP A 146 21.75 -26.96 13.21
N GLN A 147 20.84 -26.08 12.78
CA GLN A 147 19.46 -26.43 12.45
C GLN A 147 19.24 -26.61 10.92
N PRO A 148 18.20 -27.34 10.48
CA PRO A 148 17.96 -27.62 9.06
C PRO A 148 17.63 -26.35 8.27
N PHE A 149 18.61 -25.85 7.51
CA PHE A 149 18.54 -24.58 6.78
C PHE A 149 17.31 -24.45 5.88
N LEU A 150 16.96 -25.48 5.10
CA LEU A 150 15.86 -25.38 4.11
C LEU A 150 14.49 -25.17 4.77
N GLU A 151 14.24 -25.82 5.90
CA GLU A 151 12.98 -25.70 6.63
C GLU A 151 12.85 -24.30 7.21
N LEU A 152 13.86 -23.84 7.95
CA LEU A 152 13.88 -22.50 8.53
C LEU A 152 13.81 -21.40 7.45
N PHE A 153 14.55 -21.58 6.34
CA PHE A 153 14.51 -20.66 5.22
C PHE A 153 13.10 -20.51 4.66
N SER A 154 12.40 -21.64 4.46
CA SER A 154 11.04 -21.64 3.94
C SER A 154 10.06 -21.00 4.92
N GLN A 155 10.21 -21.26 6.23
CA GLN A 155 9.39 -20.66 7.27
C GLN A 155 9.56 -19.14 7.31
N GLY A 156 10.80 -18.64 7.42
CA GLY A 156 11.06 -17.19 7.44
C GLY A 156 10.62 -16.49 6.16
N PHE A 157 10.88 -17.11 5.00
CA PHE A 157 10.47 -16.56 3.71
C PHE A 157 8.95 -16.44 3.57
N ILE A 158 8.19 -17.47 3.96
CA ILE A 158 6.73 -17.48 3.90
C ILE A 158 6.16 -16.50 4.93
N ALA A 159 6.71 -16.46 6.14
CA ALA A 159 6.29 -15.55 7.20
C ALA A 159 6.38 -14.08 6.75
N ASP A 160 7.50 -13.69 6.14
CA ASP A 160 7.70 -12.33 5.63
C ASP A 160 6.76 -12.00 4.48
N ILE A 161 6.68 -12.86 3.46
CA ILE A 161 5.86 -12.60 2.28
C ILE A 161 4.40 -12.46 2.67
N THR A 162 3.89 -13.40 3.46
CA THR A 162 2.48 -13.41 3.83
C THR A 162 2.16 -12.26 4.79
N GLY A 163 3.06 -11.96 5.74
CA GLY A 163 2.96 -10.79 6.60
C GLY A 163 2.90 -9.48 5.81
N ILE A 164 3.77 -9.31 4.81
CA ILE A 164 3.81 -8.11 3.97
C ILE A 164 2.60 -8.03 3.04
N PHE A 165 2.27 -9.11 2.32
CA PHE A 165 1.15 -9.12 1.39
C PHE A 165 -0.21 -8.96 2.07
N PHE A 166 -0.37 -9.46 3.28
CA PHE A 166 -1.61 -9.32 4.03
C PHE A 166 -1.71 -7.97 4.75
N ALA A 167 -0.72 -7.61 5.59
CA ALA A 167 -0.85 -6.44 6.47
C ALA A 167 -0.65 -5.11 5.72
N THR A 168 0.26 -5.05 4.73
CA THR A 168 0.56 -3.78 4.02
C THR A 168 -0.70 -3.18 3.37
N PRO A 169 -1.49 -3.93 2.58
CA PRO A 169 -2.65 -3.38 1.90
C PRO A 169 -3.80 -3.01 2.84
N ILE A 170 -3.93 -3.73 3.96
CA ILE A 170 -4.92 -3.41 5.00
C ILE A 170 -4.58 -2.04 5.61
N VAL A 171 -3.34 -1.88 6.09
CA VAL A 171 -2.88 -0.62 6.70
C VAL A 171 -2.97 0.53 5.69
N MET A 172 -2.51 0.33 4.46
CA MET A 172 -2.60 1.33 3.39
C MET A 172 -4.03 1.73 3.06
N GLY A 173 -4.98 0.79 3.11
CA GLY A 173 -6.38 1.09 2.88
C GLY A 173 -7.03 1.91 4.01
N PHE A 174 -6.55 1.81 5.24
CA PHE A 174 -6.94 2.70 6.34
C PHE A 174 -6.31 4.09 6.23
N ILE A 175 -5.12 4.22 5.64
CA ILE A 175 -4.44 5.52 5.48
C ILE A 175 -5.04 6.31 4.31
N ASN A 176 -5.32 5.65 3.18
CA ASN A 176 -5.81 6.29 1.95
C ASN A 176 -7.33 6.54 1.96
N LYS A 177 -7.83 7.25 2.99
CA LYS A 177 -9.27 7.58 3.17
C LYS A 177 -9.84 8.54 2.12
N ASN A 178 -8.99 9.18 1.32
CA ASN A 178 -9.34 10.33 0.46
C ASN A 178 -9.77 10.00 -0.97
N GLU A 179 -10.04 8.74 -1.31
CA GLU A 179 -10.82 8.51 -2.52
C GLU A 179 -12.27 8.87 -2.22
N SER A 180 -12.72 10.00 -2.79
CA SER A 180 -14.10 10.47 -2.76
C SER A 180 -15.00 9.27 -2.99
N SER A 181 -15.56 8.75 -1.90
CA SER A 181 -16.39 7.57 -2.00
C SER A 181 -17.57 8.01 -2.87
N SER A 182 -17.74 7.35 -4.00
CA SER A 182 -18.98 7.45 -4.79
C SER A 182 -20.20 6.96 -3.96
N ALA A 183 -19.94 6.49 -2.75
CA ALA A 183 -20.83 6.00 -1.72
C ALA A 183 -21.24 7.10 -0.71
N SER A 184 -21.48 8.34 -1.16
CA SER A 184 -22.08 9.38 -0.31
C SER A 184 -23.57 9.13 -0.06
N SER A 185 -24.20 8.23 -0.83
CA SER A 185 -25.56 7.76 -0.59
C SER A 185 -25.61 6.83 0.62
N CYS A 186 -26.47 7.14 1.59
CA CYS A 186 -26.77 6.29 2.75
C CYS A 186 -27.05 4.83 2.36
N VAL A 187 -27.67 4.62 1.19
CA VAL A 187 -27.98 3.29 0.63
C VAL A 187 -26.73 2.45 0.40
N SER A 188 -25.68 3.04 -0.18
CA SER A 188 -24.42 2.34 -0.45
C SER A 188 -23.70 1.92 0.85
N LYS A 189 -23.85 2.69 1.93
CA LYS A 189 -23.32 2.33 3.25
C LYS A 189 -24.07 1.15 3.86
N SER A 190 -25.39 1.15 3.76
CA SER A 190 -26.22 0.02 4.24
C SER A 190 -25.94 -1.27 3.47
N ILE A 191 -25.76 -1.20 2.15
CA ILE A 191 -25.39 -2.36 1.32
C ILE A 191 -24.02 -2.90 1.75
N GLY A 192 -23.01 -2.03 1.93
CA GLY A 192 -21.69 -2.43 2.41
C GLY A 192 -21.74 -3.13 3.76
N PHE A 193 -22.54 -2.62 4.70
CA PHE A 193 -22.73 -3.23 6.01
C PHE A 193 -23.45 -4.58 5.93
N ALA A 194 -24.50 -4.71 5.12
CA ALA A 194 -25.19 -5.98 4.91
C ALA A 194 -24.26 -7.04 4.30
N LEU A 195 -23.43 -6.65 3.32
CA LEU A 195 -22.41 -7.54 2.74
C LEU A 195 -21.34 -7.93 3.76
N TRP A 196 -20.95 -7.01 4.65
CA TRP A 196 -20.01 -7.33 5.73
C TRP A 196 -20.60 -8.32 6.74
N LEU A 197 -21.87 -8.19 7.10
CA LEU A 197 -22.56 -9.21 7.91
C LEU A 197 -22.64 -10.56 7.20
N LEU A 198 -22.92 -10.55 5.89
CA LEU A 198 -22.90 -11.76 5.06
C LEU A 198 -21.50 -12.39 5.01
N LEU A 199 -20.44 -11.59 4.96
CA LEU A 199 -19.06 -12.07 5.06
C LEU A 199 -18.83 -12.79 6.39
N CYS A 200 -19.19 -12.16 7.52
CA CYS A 200 -19.03 -12.76 8.84
C CYS A 200 -19.81 -14.07 8.97
N ALA A 201 -21.05 -14.11 8.46
CA ALA A 201 -21.87 -15.31 8.48
C ALA A 201 -21.29 -16.44 7.60
N THR A 202 -20.90 -16.12 6.36
CA THR A 202 -20.36 -17.12 5.42
C THR A 202 -18.99 -17.62 5.86
N ALA A 203 -18.08 -16.74 6.26
CA ALA A 203 -16.78 -17.14 6.78
C ALA A 203 -16.94 -17.93 8.09
N GLY A 204 -17.81 -17.49 9.01
CA GLY A 204 -18.09 -18.22 10.25
C GLY A 204 -18.63 -19.63 10.01
N VAL A 205 -19.52 -19.82 9.03
CA VAL A 205 -20.06 -21.14 8.69
C VAL A 205 -19.03 -22.02 8.00
N VAL A 206 -18.30 -21.49 7.01
CA VAL A 206 -17.32 -22.27 6.22
C VAL A 206 -16.14 -22.71 7.09
N PHE A 207 -15.64 -21.81 7.95
CA PHE A 207 -14.44 -22.06 8.76
C PHE A 207 -14.77 -22.62 10.16
N GLY A 208 -15.91 -22.27 10.76
CA GLY A 208 -16.25 -22.65 12.13
C GLY A 208 -17.06 -23.93 12.29
N HIS A 209 -17.62 -24.48 11.21
CA HIS A 209 -18.33 -25.76 11.28
C HIS A 209 -17.69 -26.79 10.34
N GLU A 210 -17.23 -27.91 10.92
CA GLU A 210 -16.96 -29.11 10.14
C GLU A 210 -18.30 -29.61 9.58
N LEU A 211 -18.53 -29.42 8.28
CA LEU A 211 -19.69 -29.96 7.57
C LEU A 211 -19.42 -31.44 7.28
N PRO A 212 -19.81 -32.39 8.14
CA PRO A 212 -19.23 -33.74 8.15
C PRO A 212 -19.65 -34.55 6.92
N TRP A 213 -20.81 -34.20 6.35
CA TRP A 213 -21.33 -34.80 5.13
C TRP A 213 -20.53 -34.39 3.89
N VAL A 214 -20.16 -33.11 3.78
CA VAL A 214 -19.41 -32.54 2.66
C VAL A 214 -17.92 -32.89 2.76
N ALA A 215 -17.32 -32.80 3.94
CA ALA A 215 -15.92 -33.13 4.16
C ALA A 215 -15.61 -34.60 3.81
N LYS A 216 -16.58 -35.51 4.06
CA LYS A 216 -16.41 -36.95 3.85
C LYS A 216 -16.70 -37.43 2.42
N HIS A 217 -17.58 -36.75 1.67
CA HIS A 217 -18.00 -37.17 0.32
C HIS A 217 -17.54 -36.22 -0.80
N ALA A 218 -17.18 -34.98 -0.48
CA ALA A 218 -16.86 -33.93 -1.46
C ALA A 218 -15.85 -32.92 -0.89
N THR A 219 -14.66 -33.40 -0.51
CA THR A 219 -13.57 -32.57 0.06
C THR A 219 -13.18 -31.40 -0.85
N ALA A 220 -13.22 -31.61 -2.17
CA ALA A 220 -13.00 -30.55 -3.16
C ALA A 220 -14.08 -29.46 -3.13
N LEU A 221 -15.34 -29.81 -2.83
CA LEU A 221 -16.43 -28.85 -2.67
C LEU A 221 -16.23 -28.01 -1.41
N TYR A 222 -15.78 -28.63 -0.31
CA TYR A 222 -15.49 -27.93 0.94
C TYR A 222 -14.36 -26.90 0.79
N PHE A 223 -13.31 -27.24 0.03
CA PHE A 223 -12.29 -26.27 -0.34
C PHE A 223 -12.84 -25.17 -1.27
N GLY A 224 -13.70 -25.52 -2.23
CA GLY A 224 -14.36 -24.55 -3.11
C GLY A 224 -15.28 -23.56 -2.37
N LEU A 225 -15.90 -23.98 -1.25
CA LEU A 225 -16.70 -23.12 -0.38
C LEU A 225 -15.87 -21.99 0.25
N ALA A 226 -14.56 -22.17 0.44
CA ALA A 226 -13.65 -21.12 0.91
C ALA A 226 -13.52 -19.94 -0.08
N CYS A 227 -13.93 -20.11 -1.34
CA CYS A 227 -13.94 -19.03 -2.33
C CYS A 227 -15.13 -18.06 -2.15
N LEU A 228 -16.20 -18.45 -1.43
CA LEU A 228 -17.36 -17.59 -1.23
C LEU A 228 -17.04 -16.33 -0.40
N PRO A 229 -16.35 -16.43 0.75
CA PRO A 229 -15.89 -15.25 1.48
C PRO A 229 -15.02 -14.32 0.63
N ILE A 230 -14.13 -14.86 -0.22
CA ILE A 230 -13.31 -14.07 -1.15
C ILE A 230 -14.19 -13.21 -2.05
N ALA A 231 -15.21 -13.82 -2.68
CA ALA A 231 -16.14 -13.11 -3.55
C ALA A 231 -16.84 -11.96 -2.83
N ILE A 232 -17.27 -12.18 -1.58
CA ILE A 232 -17.92 -11.13 -0.79
C ILE A 232 -16.94 -10.01 -0.44
N VAL A 233 -15.70 -10.31 -0.04
CA VAL A 233 -14.66 -9.29 0.20
C VAL A 233 -14.41 -8.43 -1.04
N MET A 234 -14.35 -9.04 -2.23
CA MET A 234 -14.20 -8.32 -3.49
C MET A 234 -15.37 -7.36 -3.72
N ILE A 235 -16.61 -7.83 -3.53
CA ILE A 235 -17.82 -7.02 -3.68
C ILE A 235 -17.81 -5.84 -2.68
N ILE A 236 -17.48 -6.09 -1.40
CA ILE A 236 -17.37 -5.02 -0.39
C ILE A 236 -16.32 -3.98 -0.81
N SER A 237 -15.17 -4.43 -1.31
CA SER A 237 -14.10 -3.54 -1.79
C SER A 237 -14.56 -2.63 -2.94
N VAL A 238 -15.48 -3.11 -3.78
CA VAL A 238 -16.07 -2.29 -4.86
C VAL A 238 -17.07 -1.27 -4.30
N PHE A 239 -17.93 -1.65 -3.37
CA PHE A 239 -18.98 -0.75 -2.86
C PHE A 239 -18.50 0.25 -1.80
N TRP A 240 -17.67 -0.17 -0.84
CA TRP A 240 -17.14 0.70 0.23
C TRP A 240 -15.74 1.25 -0.06
N GLY A 241 -15.13 0.90 -1.20
CA GLY A 241 -13.80 1.37 -1.58
C GLY A 241 -12.69 0.78 -0.70
N ASN A 242 -11.56 1.49 -0.61
CA ASN A 242 -10.35 1.00 0.05
C ASN A 242 -10.54 0.68 1.53
N LEU A 243 -11.32 1.49 2.25
CA LEU A 243 -11.57 1.27 3.67
C LEU A 243 -12.38 0.00 3.91
N GLY A 244 -13.51 -0.17 3.21
CA GLY A 244 -14.37 -1.34 3.42
C GLY A 244 -13.70 -2.63 3.03
N GLY A 245 -12.94 -2.65 1.93
CA GLY A 245 -12.18 -3.83 1.57
C GLY A 245 -11.09 -4.18 2.60
N SER A 246 -10.48 -3.19 3.26
CA SER A 246 -9.46 -3.43 4.29
C SER A 246 -10.08 -3.92 5.60
N VAL A 247 -11.25 -3.39 5.97
CA VAL A 247 -12.06 -3.93 7.06
C VAL A 247 -12.47 -5.37 6.76
N ALA A 248 -12.94 -5.66 5.55
CA ALA A 248 -13.37 -6.99 5.13
C ALA A 248 -12.21 -8.00 5.14
N LEU A 249 -11.03 -7.62 4.64
CA LEU A 249 -9.82 -8.44 4.70
C LEU A 249 -9.36 -8.69 6.14
N LEU A 250 -9.38 -7.66 6.99
CA LEU A 250 -9.03 -7.80 8.40
C LEU A 250 -10.01 -8.74 9.13
N THR A 251 -11.31 -8.64 8.86
CA THR A 251 -12.30 -9.55 9.45
C THR A 251 -12.19 -10.97 8.91
N LEU A 252 -11.95 -11.14 7.61
CA LEU A 252 -11.75 -12.47 7.02
C LEU A 252 -10.49 -13.12 7.61
N GLY A 253 -9.38 -12.38 7.69
CA GLY A 253 -8.16 -12.86 8.31
C GLY A 253 -8.34 -13.26 9.76
N ALA A 254 -9.02 -12.42 10.57
CA ALA A 254 -9.32 -12.74 11.96
C ALA A 254 -10.13 -14.05 12.10
N ILE A 255 -11.15 -14.24 11.26
CA ILE A 255 -11.97 -15.47 11.28
C ILE A 255 -11.17 -16.69 10.85
N VAL A 256 -10.45 -16.60 9.72
CA VAL A 256 -9.67 -17.71 9.16
C VAL A 256 -8.58 -18.14 10.13
N ILE A 257 -7.81 -17.19 10.67
CA ILE A 257 -6.74 -17.46 11.62
C ILE A 257 -7.30 -18.06 12.92
N TYR A 258 -8.37 -17.48 13.47
CA TYR A 258 -9.01 -17.99 14.68
C TYR A 258 -9.48 -19.44 14.55
N PHE A 259 -10.16 -19.79 13.45
CA PHE A 259 -10.63 -21.17 13.28
C PHE A 259 -9.52 -22.14 12.87
N THR A 260 -8.51 -21.68 12.13
CA THR A 260 -7.32 -22.50 11.83
C THR A 260 -6.58 -22.86 13.11
N ASP A 261 -6.46 -21.91 14.05
CA ASP A 261 -5.88 -22.14 15.38
C ASP A 261 -6.69 -23.15 16.21
N GLN A 262 -8.01 -23.12 16.10
CA GLN A 262 -8.91 -24.11 16.72
C GLN A 262 -8.91 -25.48 15.99
N HIS A 263 -8.00 -25.71 15.05
CA HIS A 263 -7.89 -26.94 14.26
C HIS A 263 -9.15 -27.23 13.43
N GLN A 264 -9.85 -26.18 12.99
CA GLN A 264 -11.11 -26.26 12.26
C GLN A 264 -11.00 -25.61 10.87
N GLY A 265 -11.93 -25.99 9.99
CA GLY A 265 -12.10 -25.37 8.69
C GLY A 265 -11.49 -26.15 7.52
N PRO A 266 -11.58 -25.59 6.30
CA PRO A 266 -11.20 -26.27 5.05
C PRO A 266 -9.69 -26.49 4.87
N PHE A 267 -8.87 -25.83 5.68
CA PHE A 267 -7.40 -25.91 5.60
C PHE A 267 -6.80 -26.94 6.56
N PHE A 268 -7.57 -27.42 7.54
CA PHE A 268 -7.12 -28.48 8.43
C PHE A 268 -7.45 -29.86 7.82
N LEU A 269 -6.56 -30.32 6.95
CA LEU A 269 -6.65 -31.65 6.34
C LEU A 269 -5.94 -32.68 7.25
N LYS A 270 -6.54 -33.86 7.45
CA LYS A 270 -5.98 -34.93 8.32
C LYS A 270 -4.57 -35.40 7.99
N SER A 271 -4.02 -35.01 6.84
CA SER A 271 -2.67 -35.37 6.38
C SER A 271 -1.64 -34.25 6.57
N LEU A 272 -2.04 -33.05 6.99
CA LEU A 272 -1.16 -31.90 7.17
C LEU A 272 -0.83 -31.69 8.65
N THR A 273 0.39 -31.24 8.90
CA THR A 273 0.81 -30.70 10.20
C THR A 273 0.13 -29.36 10.49
N TYR A 274 0.15 -28.92 11.75
CA TYR A 274 -0.40 -27.62 12.16
C TYR A 274 0.24 -26.47 11.37
N THR A 275 1.57 -26.46 11.27
CA THR A 275 2.35 -25.46 10.54
C THR A 275 2.00 -25.40 9.06
N GLU A 276 1.83 -26.56 8.41
CA GLU A 276 1.41 -26.62 7.00
C GLU A 276 -0.03 -26.10 6.78
N SER A 277 -0.93 -26.41 7.71
CA SER A 277 -2.31 -25.92 7.67
C SER A 277 -2.36 -24.40 7.83
N LEU A 278 -1.51 -23.84 8.72
CA LEU A 278 -1.38 -22.40 8.92
C LEU A 278 -0.78 -21.71 7.70
N PHE A 279 0.24 -22.29 7.06
CA PHE A 279 0.79 -21.78 5.81
C PHE A 279 -0.24 -21.77 4.67
N LEU A 280 -1.11 -22.77 4.60
CA LEU A 280 -2.18 -22.80 3.61
C LEU A 280 -3.19 -21.66 3.86
N ALA A 281 -3.56 -21.42 5.12
CA ALA A 281 -4.44 -20.31 5.50
C ALA A 281 -3.84 -18.94 5.16
N LEU A 282 -2.54 -18.74 5.42
CA LEU A 282 -1.84 -17.49 5.10
C LEU A 282 -1.68 -17.27 3.60
N THR A 283 -1.41 -18.35 2.86
CA THR A 283 -1.35 -18.30 1.40
C THR A 283 -2.71 -17.90 0.83
N TYR A 284 -3.80 -18.47 1.36
CA TYR A 284 -5.17 -18.09 1.02
C TYR A 284 -5.45 -16.59 1.30
N LEU A 285 -5.08 -16.09 2.48
CA LEU A 285 -5.28 -14.69 2.86
C LEU A 285 -4.43 -13.73 2.01
N SER A 286 -3.19 -14.10 1.71
CA SER A 286 -2.28 -13.33 0.87
C SER A 286 -2.80 -13.26 -0.57
N ALA A 287 -3.20 -14.39 -1.15
CA ALA A 287 -3.80 -14.45 -2.48
C ALA A 287 -5.10 -13.63 -2.56
N THR A 288 -5.96 -13.74 -1.54
CA THR A 288 -7.20 -12.94 -1.44
C THR A 288 -6.89 -11.44 -1.39
N THR A 289 -5.86 -11.06 -0.62
CA THR A 289 -5.45 -9.66 -0.49
C THR A 289 -4.87 -9.11 -1.81
N LEU A 290 -4.01 -9.87 -2.48
CA LEU A 290 -3.46 -9.51 -3.79
C LEU A 290 -4.55 -9.37 -4.84
N LEU A 291 -5.54 -10.27 -4.85
CA LEU A 291 -6.69 -10.19 -5.74
C LEU A 291 -7.51 -8.91 -5.51
N VAL A 292 -7.76 -8.56 -4.25
CA VAL A 292 -8.45 -7.31 -3.88
C VAL A 292 -7.65 -6.09 -4.33
N VAL A 293 -6.33 -6.09 -4.11
CA VAL A 293 -5.42 -5.03 -4.54
C VAL A 293 -5.43 -4.88 -6.07
N PHE A 294 -5.40 -5.99 -6.80
CA PHE A 294 -5.46 -6.01 -8.25
C PHE A 294 -6.79 -5.46 -8.78
N ILE A 295 -7.92 -5.90 -8.21
CA ILE A 295 -9.25 -5.39 -8.59
C ILE A 295 -9.38 -3.90 -8.32
N ARG A 296 -8.86 -3.41 -7.19
CA ARG A 296 -8.84 -1.97 -6.88
C ARG A 296 -8.09 -1.19 -7.96
N VAL A 297 -6.97 -1.71 -8.43
CA VAL A 297 -6.18 -1.05 -9.47
C VAL A 297 -6.79 -1.15 -10.85
N LEU A 298 -7.36 -2.30 -11.24
CA LEU A 298 -8.11 -2.39 -12.48
C LEU A 298 -9.26 -1.39 -12.50
N ARG A 299 -10.04 -1.32 -11.42
CA ARG A 299 -11.16 -0.35 -11.30
C ARG A 299 -10.67 1.09 -11.40
N ARG A 300 -9.52 1.41 -10.79
CA ARG A 300 -8.96 2.76 -10.83
C ARG A 300 -8.43 3.10 -12.22
N SER A 301 -7.75 2.14 -12.87
CA SER A 301 -7.27 2.29 -14.25
C SER A 301 -8.42 2.47 -15.24
N THR A 302 -9.52 1.73 -15.10
CA THR A 302 -10.69 1.87 -16.00
C THR A 302 -11.44 3.17 -15.75
N ARG A 303 -11.57 3.60 -14.49
CA ARG A 303 -12.18 4.91 -14.17
C ARG A 303 -11.36 6.09 -14.68
N ASN A 304 -10.03 5.90 -14.81
CA ASN A 304 -9.14 6.90 -15.38
C ASN A 304 -9.21 7.01 -16.90
N HIS A 305 -10.07 6.25 -17.61
CA HIS A 305 -10.16 6.26 -19.07
C HIS A 305 -11.62 6.44 -19.50
N ASP A 306 -11.93 7.53 -20.19
CA ASP A 306 -13.25 7.74 -20.81
C ASP A 306 -13.32 6.95 -22.13
N PRO A 307 -14.16 5.92 -22.24
CA PRO A 307 -14.30 5.16 -23.47
C PRO A 307 -14.95 5.97 -24.61
N GLU A 308 -15.68 7.06 -24.33
CA GLU A 308 -16.34 7.87 -25.38
C GLU A 308 -15.43 8.96 -25.95
N THR A 309 -14.53 9.53 -25.14
CA THR A 309 -13.65 10.63 -25.56
C THR A 309 -12.19 10.23 -25.71
N GLY A 310 -11.80 9.01 -25.29
CA GLY A 310 -10.40 8.57 -25.23
C GLY A 310 -9.57 9.37 -24.21
N ARG A 311 -10.21 10.22 -23.39
CA ARG A 311 -9.55 11.10 -22.43
C ARG A 311 -9.21 10.32 -21.16
N ILE A 312 -8.07 10.64 -20.56
CA ILE A 312 -7.76 10.16 -19.21
C ILE A 312 -8.62 10.95 -18.21
N VAL A 313 -9.70 10.36 -17.70
CA VAL A 313 -10.60 11.00 -16.71
C VAL A 313 -9.92 10.97 -15.34
N GLY A 314 -9.28 12.07 -14.99
CA GLY A 314 -8.85 12.35 -13.63
C GLY A 314 -9.14 13.81 -13.29
N ASN A 315 -9.04 14.18 -12.01
CA ASN A 315 -9.08 15.56 -11.53
C ASN A 315 -7.84 16.36 -12.00
N GLY A 316 -7.55 16.32 -13.30
CA GLY A 316 -6.47 17.02 -13.95
C GLY A 316 -7.01 18.11 -14.85
N VAL A 317 -6.23 19.18 -14.98
CA VAL A 317 -6.58 20.32 -15.81
C VAL A 317 -5.76 20.21 -17.09
N PHE A 318 -6.46 20.09 -18.22
CA PHE A 318 -5.83 20.09 -19.52
C PHE A 318 -5.48 21.51 -19.93
N TYR A 319 -4.30 21.64 -20.54
CA TYR A 319 -3.83 22.91 -21.07
C TYR A 319 -3.33 22.76 -22.49
N ARG A 320 -3.44 23.87 -23.23
CA ARG A 320 -2.78 24.08 -24.52
C ARG A 320 -1.83 25.25 -24.36
N LEU A 321 -0.55 25.01 -24.56
CA LEU A 321 0.50 26.01 -24.55
C LEU A 321 0.91 26.29 -25.99
N ASN A 322 0.69 27.49 -26.49
CA ASN A 322 1.26 27.91 -27.76
C ASN A 322 2.74 28.28 -27.52
N THR A 323 3.65 27.60 -28.23
CA THR A 323 5.10 27.76 -28.04
C THR A 323 5.64 29.08 -28.57
N SER A 324 4.95 29.69 -29.54
CA SER A 324 5.34 30.96 -30.15
C SER A 324 4.92 32.19 -29.33
N SER A 325 3.71 32.16 -28.77
CA SER A 325 3.15 33.25 -27.96
C SER A 325 3.40 33.08 -26.45
N GLY A 326 3.64 31.85 -25.99
CA GLY A 326 3.71 31.51 -24.57
C GLY A 326 2.35 31.53 -23.87
N SER A 327 1.24 31.58 -24.62
CA SER A 327 -0.11 31.63 -24.05
C SER A 327 -0.60 30.24 -23.65
N PHE A 328 -1.16 30.14 -22.44
CA PHE A 328 -1.88 28.98 -21.93
C PHE A 328 -3.38 29.15 -22.17
N ILE A 329 -4.00 28.10 -22.71
CA ILE A 329 -5.46 27.96 -22.78
C ILE A 329 -5.83 26.75 -21.94
N TRP A 330 -6.62 26.98 -20.89
CA TRP A 330 -7.08 25.96 -19.96
C TRP A 330 -8.44 25.42 -20.41
N GLU A 331 -8.59 24.10 -20.57
CA GLU A 331 -9.89 23.52 -20.95
C GLU A 331 -10.82 23.30 -19.76
N ASN A 332 -10.24 23.09 -18.57
CA ASN A 332 -10.98 22.86 -17.33
C ASN A 332 -10.69 23.97 -16.34
N ASP A 333 -11.59 24.14 -15.36
CA ASP A 333 -11.41 25.12 -14.30
C ASP A 333 -10.18 24.78 -13.43
N LEU A 334 -9.18 25.65 -13.52
CA LEU A 334 -7.92 25.56 -12.79
C LEU A 334 -8.12 25.71 -11.27
N SER A 335 -9.26 26.27 -10.84
CA SER A 335 -9.61 26.46 -9.43
C SER A 335 -9.69 25.16 -8.65
N ILE A 336 -9.98 24.04 -9.35
CA ILE A 336 -10.01 22.69 -8.79
C ILE A 336 -8.62 22.28 -8.24
N LEU A 337 -7.53 22.79 -8.81
CA LEU A 337 -6.17 22.50 -8.39
C LEU A 337 -5.56 23.59 -7.52
N LEU A 338 -5.79 24.87 -7.85
CA LEU A 338 -5.06 26.01 -7.27
C LEU A 338 -5.89 26.87 -6.30
N GLY A 339 -7.16 26.52 -6.08
CA GLY A 339 -8.11 27.28 -5.25
C GLY A 339 -8.82 28.39 -6.04
N ASN A 340 -9.64 29.21 -5.36
CA ASN A 340 -10.39 30.27 -6.03
C ASN A 340 -9.44 31.26 -6.72
N MET A 341 -9.65 31.45 -8.01
CA MET A 341 -8.84 32.28 -8.88
C MET A 341 -9.69 33.35 -9.56
N THR A 342 -9.04 34.45 -9.95
CA THR A 342 -9.64 35.40 -10.90
C THR A 342 -9.46 34.87 -12.31
N ASP A 343 -10.51 34.93 -13.12
CA ASP A 343 -10.46 34.53 -14.53
C ASP A 343 -9.29 35.24 -15.25
N GLY A 344 -8.50 34.47 -15.99
CA GLY A 344 -7.32 34.93 -16.74
C GLY A 344 -6.01 35.02 -15.96
N ALA A 345 -5.98 34.66 -14.67
CA ALA A 345 -4.72 34.52 -13.95
C ALA A 345 -4.06 33.19 -14.33
N LEU A 346 -2.82 33.22 -14.86
CA LEU A 346 -2.06 32.06 -15.39
C LEU A 346 -2.30 31.73 -16.88
N ASP A 347 -2.67 32.72 -17.69
CA ASP A 347 -2.79 32.56 -19.14
C ASP A 347 -1.46 32.73 -19.90
N ASN A 348 -0.37 33.07 -19.18
CA ASN A 348 0.96 33.22 -19.76
C ASN A 348 1.99 32.34 -19.03
N LEU A 349 2.91 31.77 -19.80
CA LEU A 349 4.04 30.99 -19.32
C LEU A 349 4.83 31.68 -18.21
N GLU A 350 5.09 32.97 -18.32
CA GLU A 350 5.86 33.69 -17.30
C GLU A 350 5.08 33.85 -15.98
N GLU A 351 3.74 34.01 -16.05
CA GLU A 351 2.88 34.06 -14.85
C GLU A 351 2.84 32.72 -14.13
N VAL A 352 2.79 31.62 -14.89
CA VAL A 352 2.93 30.26 -14.36
C VAL A 352 4.29 30.10 -13.69
N LEU A 353 5.37 30.42 -14.39
CA LEU A 353 6.72 30.27 -13.87
C LEU A 353 7.00 31.16 -12.66
N GLN A 354 6.31 32.29 -12.48
CA GLN A 354 6.42 33.11 -11.27
C GLN A 354 5.99 32.35 -10.01
N ARG A 355 4.93 31.54 -10.10
CA ARG A 355 4.38 30.76 -8.98
C ARG A 355 5.01 29.38 -8.78
N VAL A 356 5.73 28.89 -9.78
CA VAL A 356 6.48 27.63 -9.67
C VAL A 356 7.67 27.82 -8.72
N HIS A 357 7.99 26.78 -7.95
CA HIS A 357 9.10 26.82 -7.01
C HIS A 357 10.43 27.11 -7.74
N PRO A 358 11.31 28.00 -7.25
CA PRO A 358 12.53 28.44 -7.95
C PRO A 358 13.43 27.30 -8.46
N ARG A 359 13.54 26.19 -7.69
CA ARG A 359 14.33 25.00 -8.08
C ARG A 359 13.73 24.20 -9.25
N ASP A 360 12.45 24.37 -9.52
CA ASP A 360 11.71 23.58 -10.50
C ASP A 360 11.45 24.38 -11.80
N LYS A 361 11.55 25.72 -11.76
CA LYS A 361 11.29 26.63 -12.91
C LYS A 361 12.07 26.25 -14.17
N GLN A 362 13.39 26.12 -14.05
CA GLN A 362 14.24 25.85 -15.20
C GLN A 362 14.01 24.46 -15.77
N LYS A 363 13.74 23.48 -14.91
CA LYS A 363 13.43 22.10 -15.33
C LYS A 363 12.10 22.03 -16.06
N LEU A 364 11.08 22.73 -15.57
CA LEU A 364 9.76 22.77 -16.21
C LEU A 364 9.81 23.50 -17.56
N ARG A 365 10.53 24.62 -17.64
CA ARG A 365 10.74 25.34 -18.92
C ARG A 365 11.48 24.46 -19.92
N SER A 366 12.52 23.76 -19.50
CA SER A 366 13.23 22.81 -20.39
C SER A 366 12.34 21.63 -20.78
N HIS A 367 11.43 21.19 -19.92
CA HIS A 367 10.50 20.10 -20.22
C HIS A 367 9.54 20.48 -21.35
N TRP A 368 8.97 21.69 -21.33
CA TRP A 368 8.12 22.16 -22.43
C TRP A 368 8.89 22.39 -23.73
N LEU A 369 10.11 22.96 -23.67
CA LEU A 369 10.91 23.21 -24.87
C LEU A 369 11.51 21.93 -25.49
N ALA A 370 11.81 20.91 -24.68
CA ALA A 370 12.39 19.64 -25.14
C ALA A 370 11.35 18.66 -25.73
N CYS A 371 10.05 18.92 -25.56
CA CYS A 371 8.98 18.08 -26.11
C CYS A 371 8.91 18.03 -27.65
N SER A 372 9.76 18.79 -28.34
CA SER A 372 9.97 18.74 -29.79
C SER A 372 10.65 17.45 -30.27
N GLN A 373 11.27 16.66 -29.38
CA GLN A 373 11.96 15.42 -29.73
C GLN A 373 11.61 14.29 -28.74
N ASP A 374 10.63 13.46 -29.10
CA ASP A 374 10.37 12.11 -28.58
C ASP A 374 10.80 11.82 -27.13
N LYS A 375 9.92 12.12 -26.15
CA LYS A 375 9.65 11.19 -25.03
C LYS A 375 8.52 11.65 -24.11
N HIS A 376 7.72 10.67 -23.73
CA HIS A 376 6.53 10.75 -22.87
C HIS A 376 6.87 10.91 -21.37
N SER A 377 7.90 11.68 -21.00
CA SER A 377 8.31 11.78 -19.60
C SER A 377 7.40 12.73 -18.83
N SER A 378 6.67 12.23 -17.82
CA SER A 378 5.97 13.09 -16.87
C SER A 378 6.96 13.91 -16.04
N MET A 379 6.64 15.16 -15.76
CA MET A 379 7.47 16.07 -14.97
C MET A 379 6.76 16.48 -13.69
N ILE A 380 7.46 16.43 -12.56
CA ILE A 380 6.92 16.83 -11.26
C ILE A 380 7.47 18.19 -10.89
N PHE A 381 6.60 19.09 -10.45
CA PHE A 381 6.97 20.44 -10.04
C PHE A 381 6.11 20.91 -8.87
N ARG A 382 6.61 21.88 -8.11
CA ARG A 382 5.85 22.54 -7.05
C ARG A 382 5.35 23.90 -7.52
N ILE A 383 4.10 24.22 -7.20
CA ILE A 383 3.48 25.50 -7.49
C ILE A 383 2.79 26.03 -6.23
N GLN A 384 2.82 27.34 -6.06
CA GLN A 384 2.14 28.03 -4.98
C GLN A 384 0.67 28.28 -5.36
N THR A 385 -0.26 27.79 -4.54
CA THR A 385 -1.70 28.05 -4.69
C THR A 385 -2.03 29.51 -4.36
N PHE A 386 -3.23 29.95 -4.70
CA PHE A 386 -3.71 31.30 -4.37
C PHE A 386 -3.94 31.50 -2.86
N ASN A 387 -3.89 30.42 -2.08
CA ASN A 387 -3.97 30.43 -0.62
C ASN A 387 -2.57 30.31 0.03
N ASP A 388 -1.49 30.64 -0.69
CA ASP A 388 -0.09 30.56 -0.23
C ASP A 388 0.38 29.16 0.24
N GLN A 389 -0.27 28.10 -0.25
CA GLN A 389 0.17 26.73 0.04
C GLN A 389 0.96 26.16 -1.13
N TRP A 390 2.08 25.50 -0.83
CA TRP A 390 2.84 24.76 -1.84
C TRP A 390 2.19 23.41 -2.10
N ILE A 391 1.77 23.19 -3.34
CA ILE A 391 1.29 21.89 -3.82
C ILE A 391 2.27 21.30 -4.83
N THR A 392 2.30 19.97 -4.92
CA THR A 392 3.10 19.26 -5.91
C THR A 392 2.18 18.80 -7.04
N LEU A 393 2.44 19.27 -8.26
CA LEU A 393 1.74 18.88 -9.46
C LEU A 393 2.63 18.01 -10.34
N VAL A 394 1.98 17.22 -11.19
CA VAL A 394 2.61 16.42 -12.24
C VAL A 394 2.06 16.88 -13.57
N ASP A 395 2.95 17.27 -14.48
CA ASP A 395 2.66 17.49 -15.88
C ASP A 395 2.74 16.16 -16.64
N LYS A 396 1.67 15.83 -17.37
CA LYS A 396 1.54 14.59 -18.14
C LYS A 396 1.22 14.88 -19.59
N GLY A 397 1.85 14.09 -20.46
CA GLY A 397 1.46 13.97 -21.85
C GLY A 397 1.61 15.28 -22.60
N SER A 398 2.67 16.05 -22.31
CA SER A 398 3.11 17.20 -23.09
C SER A 398 3.45 16.75 -24.52
N VAL A 399 2.43 16.68 -25.36
CA VAL A 399 2.54 16.27 -26.76
C VAL A 399 2.62 17.52 -27.60
N HIS A 400 3.68 17.61 -28.40
CA HIS A 400 3.80 18.61 -29.43
C HIS A 400 2.87 18.27 -30.59
N MET A 401 1.97 19.18 -30.93
CA MET A 401 1.08 19.08 -32.08
C MET A 401 1.15 20.38 -32.86
N VAL A 402 1.02 20.27 -34.18
CA VAL A 402 0.84 21.44 -35.05
C VAL A 402 -0.64 21.49 -35.38
N LEU A 403 -1.34 22.51 -34.87
CA LEU A 403 -2.76 22.72 -35.14
C LEU A 403 -2.92 24.08 -35.83
N ASP A 404 -3.54 24.11 -37.00
CA ASP A 404 -3.74 25.32 -37.80
C ASP A 404 -2.46 26.15 -38.08
N GLY A 405 -1.30 25.49 -38.13
CA GLY A 405 0.00 26.14 -38.36
C GLY A 405 0.67 26.71 -37.11
N GLU A 406 0.07 26.55 -35.92
CA GLU A 406 0.67 26.90 -34.65
C GLU A 406 1.26 25.67 -33.95
N ASP A 407 2.51 25.81 -33.47
CA ASP A 407 3.18 24.82 -32.65
C ASP A 407 2.63 24.87 -31.22
N ILE A 408 1.78 23.90 -30.89
CA ILE A 408 1.13 23.79 -29.59
C ILE A 408 1.63 22.59 -28.80
N ILE A 409 1.72 22.75 -27.49
CA ILE A 409 1.94 21.68 -26.53
C ILE A 409 0.64 21.45 -25.79
N VAL A 410 0.10 20.25 -25.92
CA VAL A 410 -1.08 19.83 -25.16
C VAL A 410 -0.58 19.01 -23.99
N GLY A 411 -1.04 19.29 -22.77
CA GLY A 411 -0.67 18.53 -21.58
C GLY A 411 -1.78 18.50 -20.53
N ASN A 412 -1.52 17.77 -19.45
CA ASN A 412 -2.46 17.60 -18.35
C ASN A 412 -1.74 17.75 -17.02
N TRP A 413 -2.17 18.72 -16.21
CA TRP A 413 -1.70 18.90 -14.86
C TRP A 413 -2.55 18.14 -13.87
N GLN A 414 -1.92 17.33 -13.03
CA GLN A 414 -2.60 16.55 -11.99
C GLN A 414 -1.94 16.77 -10.64
N ALA A 415 -2.72 16.82 -9.55
CA ALA A 415 -2.16 16.83 -8.20
C ALA A 415 -1.39 15.52 -7.93
N SER A 416 -0.12 15.63 -7.55
CA SER A 416 0.67 14.47 -7.13
C SER A 416 0.16 13.98 -5.78
N ARG A 417 -0.29 12.71 -5.71
CA ARG A 417 -0.62 12.05 -4.43
C ARG A 417 0.63 11.69 -3.61
N TYR A 418 1.81 11.72 -4.23
CA TYR A 418 3.08 11.52 -3.53
C TYR A 418 3.74 12.87 -3.30
N HIS A 419 3.87 13.27 -2.04
CA HIS A 419 4.88 14.25 -1.65
C HIS A 419 6.25 13.61 -1.88
N LEU A 420 6.77 13.72 -3.12
CA LEU A 420 8.18 13.52 -3.38
C LEU A 420 8.90 14.71 -2.75
N ALA A 421 9.17 14.57 -1.45
CA ALA A 421 10.27 15.26 -0.82
C ALA A 421 11.55 14.63 -1.40
N LEU A 422 11.98 15.15 -2.56
CA LEU A 422 13.39 15.12 -2.94
C LEU A 422 14.16 16.04 -1.99
#